data_AF-A0A0Q6PBQ4-F1
#
_entry.id   AF-A0A0Q6PBQ4-F1
#
_cell.length_a   1.000
_cell.length_b   1.000
_cell.length_c   1.000
_cell.angle_alpha   90.00
_cell.angle_beta   90.00
_cell.angle_gamma   90.00
#
_symmetry.space_group_name_H-M   'P 1'
#
loop_
_entity.id
_entity.type
_entity.pdbx_description
1 polymer ?
#
loop_
_entity_poly.entity_id
_entity_poly.type
_entity_poly.pdbx_seq_one_letter_code
_entity_poly.pdbx_strand_id
1 'polypeptide(L)'
;MSSNDIADRLNHFGRNIERWRTEAARLTLLAAQAREQKPDEAQLIHLEETATAVYTDITEFQRTVEEIATTSPAAAAELAPVGDAIHLVLLEITELGIKLYSSRTELPEVT
;
A
#
# COMPACT_ATOMS: atom_id res chain seq x y z
N MET A 1 -2.29 14.89 24.51
CA MET A 1 -3.04 14.06 23.55
C MET A 1 -3.78 13.00 24.35
N SER A 2 -5.06 12.76 24.12
CA SER A 2 -5.79 11.75 24.90
C SER A 2 -5.53 10.36 24.31
N SER A 3 -5.43 9.31 25.13
CA SER A 3 -5.21 7.93 24.62
C SER A 3 -6.23 7.47 23.58
N ASN A 4 -7.43 8.08 23.54
CA ASN A 4 -8.45 7.74 22.54
C ASN A 4 -8.02 8.13 21.11
N ASP A 5 -7.25 9.22 20.96
CA ASP A 5 -6.80 9.72 19.64
C ASP A 5 -5.77 8.77 19.00
N ILE A 6 -4.86 8.21 19.80
CA ILE A 6 -3.90 7.19 19.33
C ILE A 6 -4.62 5.89 18.98
N ALA A 7 -5.56 5.44 19.81
CA ALA A 7 -6.32 4.22 19.55
C ALA A 7 -7.15 4.34 18.25
N ASP A 8 -7.76 5.49 18.00
CA ASP A 8 -8.53 5.76 16.78
C ASP A 8 -7.64 5.75 15.53
N ARG A 9 -6.44 6.33 15.61
CA ARG A 9 -5.42 6.27 14.54
C ARG A 9 -4.95 4.84 14.28
N LEU A 10 -4.62 4.07 15.32
CA LEU A 10 -4.22 2.67 15.16
C LEU A 10 -5.33 1.81 14.54
N ASN A 11 -6.58 2.03 14.95
CA ASN A 11 -7.74 1.38 14.35
C ASN A 11 -7.93 1.78 12.88
N HIS A 12 -7.64 3.02 12.51
CA HIS A 12 -7.66 3.46 11.11
C HIS A 12 -6.67 2.68 10.26
N PHE A 13 -5.40 2.56 10.70
CA PHE A 13 -4.38 1.79 9.97
C PHE A 13 -4.75 0.31 9.84
N GLY A 14 -5.27 -0.31 10.91
CA GLY A 14 -5.74 -1.70 10.85
C GLY A 14 -6.83 -1.94 9.79
N ARG A 15 -7.82 -1.04 9.70
CA ARG A 15 -8.88 -1.13 8.68
C ARG A 15 -8.34 -0.88 7.26
N ASN A 16 -7.40 0.05 7.10
CA ASN A 16 -6.83 0.35 5.80
C ASN A 16 -5.96 -0.81 5.27
N ILE A 17 -5.25 -1.56 6.14
CA ILE A 17 -4.48 -2.74 5.71
C ILE A 17 -5.37 -3.78 5.01
N GLU A 18 -6.56 -4.07 5.54
CA GLU A 18 -7.50 -5.01 4.91
C GLU A 18 -8.00 -4.50 3.56
N ARG A 19 -8.29 -3.19 3.49
CA ARG A 19 -8.65 -2.52 2.24
C ARG A 19 -7.54 -2.63 1.21
N TRP A 20 -6.28 -2.38 1.60
CA TRP A 20 -5.15 -2.45 0.69
C TRP A 20 -4.82 -3.86 0.23
N ARG A 21 -5.00 -4.86 1.10
CA ARG A 21 -4.92 -6.28 0.69
C ARG A 21 -5.96 -6.65 -0.36
N THR A 22 -7.19 -6.16 -0.19
CA THR A 22 -8.25 -6.36 -1.19
C THR A 22 -7.90 -5.71 -2.52
N GLU A 23 -7.31 -4.52 -2.48
CA GLU A 23 -6.88 -3.80 -3.68
C GLU A 23 -5.70 -4.48 -4.38
N ALA A 24 -4.71 -4.99 -3.63
CA ALA A 24 -3.62 -5.79 -4.19
C ALA A 24 -4.13 -7.06 -4.88
N ALA A 25 -5.14 -7.73 -4.32
CA ALA A 25 -5.80 -8.87 -4.96
C ALA A 25 -6.50 -8.47 -6.28
N ARG A 26 -7.19 -7.32 -6.29
CA ARG A 26 -7.82 -6.77 -7.51
C ARG A 26 -6.78 -6.46 -8.59
N LEU A 27 -5.68 -5.82 -8.22
CA LEU A 27 -4.56 -5.50 -9.12
C LEU A 27 -3.86 -6.75 -9.64
N THR A 28 -3.76 -7.81 -8.83
CA THR A 28 -3.23 -9.10 -9.26
C THR A 28 -4.08 -9.72 -10.36
N LEU A 29 -5.41 -9.70 -10.20
CA LEU A 29 -6.34 -10.16 -11.24
C LEU A 29 -6.20 -9.35 -12.52
N LEU A 30 -6.10 -8.03 -12.40
CA LEU A 30 -5.89 -7.14 -13.55
C LEU A 30 -4.57 -7.44 -14.26
N ALA A 31 -3.48 -7.63 -13.51
CA ALA A 31 -2.17 -7.97 -14.08
C ALA A 31 -2.17 -9.33 -14.79
N ALA A 32 -2.94 -10.31 -14.29
CA ALA A 32 -3.11 -11.60 -14.96
C ALA A 32 -3.88 -11.47 -16.28
N GLN A 33 -4.90 -10.59 -16.31
CA GLN A 33 -5.71 -10.32 -17.49
C GLN A 33 -5.03 -9.39 -18.51
N ALA A 34 -3.99 -8.67 -18.09
CA ALA A 34 -3.31 -7.66 -18.91
C ALA A 34 -2.75 -8.18 -20.26
N ARG A 35 -2.50 -9.50 -20.36
CA ARG A 35 -2.08 -10.15 -21.62
C ARG A 35 -3.20 -10.27 -22.65
N GLU A 36 -4.45 -10.40 -22.19
CA GLU A 36 -5.63 -10.55 -23.04
C GLU A 36 -6.31 -9.19 -23.28
N GLN A 37 -6.26 -8.32 -22.27
CA GLN A 37 -6.84 -6.98 -22.30
C GLN A 37 -5.86 -6.00 -21.67
N LYS A 38 -5.23 -5.15 -22.50
CA LYS A 38 -4.33 -4.11 -21.99
C LYS A 38 -5.08 -3.20 -21.02
N PRO A 39 -4.48 -2.85 -19.87
CA PRO A 39 -5.12 -1.97 -18.91
C PRO A 39 -5.36 -0.60 -19.52
N ASP A 40 -6.54 -0.04 -19.25
CA ASP A 40 -6.89 1.31 -19.68
C ASP A 40 -6.23 2.38 -18.79
N GLU A 41 -6.32 3.64 -19.21
CA GLU A 41 -5.70 4.75 -18.49
C GLU A 41 -6.33 4.97 -17.10
N ALA A 42 -7.63 4.77 -16.95
CA ALA A 42 -8.31 4.92 -15.67
C ALA A 42 -7.82 3.87 -14.65
N GLN A 43 -7.56 2.64 -15.10
CA GLN A 43 -7.02 1.58 -14.27
C GLN A 43 -5.59 1.88 -13.80
N LEU A 44 -4.76 2.52 -14.63
CA LEU A 44 -3.41 2.93 -14.24
C LEU A 44 -3.43 4.12 -13.29
N ILE A 45 -4.27 5.12 -13.53
CA ILE A 45 -4.47 6.25 -12.60
C ILE A 45 -4.91 5.73 -11.23
N HIS A 46 -5.88 4.81 -11.20
CA HIS A 46 -6.37 4.26 -9.93
C HIS A 46 -5.30 3.48 -9.16
N LEU A 47 -4.42 2.78 -9.86
CA LEU A 47 -3.24 2.13 -9.27
C LEU A 47 -2.30 3.18 -8.64
N GLU A 48 -2.00 4.28 -9.33
CA GLU A 48 -1.14 5.35 -8.82
C GLU A 48 -1.74 6.04 -7.59
N GLU A 49 -3.03 6.32 -7.63
CA GLU A 49 -3.79 6.85 -6.49
C GLU A 49 -3.72 5.90 -5.29
N THR A 50 -3.85 4.60 -5.53
CA THR A 50 -3.72 3.57 -4.50
C THR A 50 -2.32 3.57 -3.89
N ALA A 51 -1.27 3.56 -4.71
CA ALA A 51 0.11 3.60 -4.23
C ALA A 51 0.38 4.87 -3.39
N THR A 52 -0.16 6.02 -3.84
CA THR A 52 -0.05 7.30 -3.13
C THR A 52 -0.75 7.27 -1.77
N ALA A 53 -1.94 6.66 -1.70
CA ALA A 53 -2.69 6.52 -0.47
C ALA A 53 -1.96 5.60 0.53
N VAL A 54 -1.42 4.46 0.08
CA VAL A 54 -0.62 3.55 0.92
C VAL A 54 0.63 4.26 1.44
N TYR A 55 1.32 5.03 0.60
CA TYR A 55 2.49 5.80 1.02
C TYR A 55 2.16 6.86 2.09
N THR A 56 1.00 7.50 1.97
CA THR A 56 0.50 8.45 2.96
C THR A 56 0.25 7.74 4.30
N ASP A 57 -0.44 6.60 4.28
CA ASP A 57 -0.69 5.79 5.47
C ASP A 57 0.60 5.34 6.16
N ILE A 58 1.64 4.95 5.40
CA ILE A 58 2.96 4.60 5.97
C ILE A 58 3.55 5.79 6.73
N THR A 59 3.54 6.97 6.11
CA THR A 59 4.12 8.18 6.70
C THR A 59 3.39 8.56 7.99
N GLU A 60 2.06 8.48 8.00
CA GLU A 60 1.24 8.78 9.17
C GLU A 60 1.38 7.70 10.26
N PHE A 61 1.49 6.44 9.89
CA PHE A 61 1.74 5.34 10.82
C PHE A 61 3.08 5.52 11.52
N GLN A 62 4.15 5.79 10.78
CA GLN A 62 5.48 6.06 11.33
C GLN A 62 5.47 7.21 12.33
N ARG A 63 4.82 8.33 11.98
CA ARG A 63 4.65 9.47 12.89
C ARG A 63 3.91 9.07 14.17
N THR A 64 2.86 8.26 14.05
CA THR A 64 2.10 7.74 15.20
C THR A 64 2.97 6.86 16.09
N VAL A 65 3.78 5.98 15.51
CA VAL A 65 4.69 5.10 16.25
C VAL A 65 5.78 5.93 16.96
N GLU A 66 6.35 6.94 16.30
CA GLU A 66 7.32 7.86 16.90
C GLU A 66 6.72 8.60 18.10
N GLU A 67 5.49 9.11 17.97
CA GLU A 67 4.76 9.75 19.08
C GLU A 67 4.58 8.78 20.26
N ILE A 68 4.16 7.53 20.01
CA ILE A 68 4.03 6.50 21.04
C ILE A 68 5.39 6.22 21.69
N ALA A 69 6.47 6.12 20.91
CA ALA A 69 7.80 5.82 21.39
C ALA A 69 8.32 6.85 22.39
N THR A 70 7.89 8.13 22.28
CA THR A 70 8.24 9.17 23.26
C THR A 70 7.69 8.89 24.67
N THR A 71 6.59 8.14 24.77
CA THR A 71 5.91 7.84 26.03
C THR A 71 6.13 6.39 26.47
N SER A 72 6.11 5.45 25.52
CA SER A 72 6.32 4.01 25.74
C SER A 72 7.06 3.38 24.56
N PRO A 73 8.40 3.29 24.63
CA PRO A 73 9.21 2.61 23.61
C PRO A 73 8.82 1.15 23.40
N ALA A 74 8.41 0.45 24.47
CA ALA A 74 7.99 -0.94 24.39
C ALA A 74 6.71 -1.11 23.55
N ALA A 75 5.71 -0.24 23.77
CA ALA A 75 4.47 -0.27 22.99
C ALA A 75 4.72 0.10 21.51
N ALA A 76 5.65 1.02 21.23
CA ALA A 76 6.05 1.32 19.86
C ALA A 76 6.73 0.12 19.17
N ALA A 77 7.56 -0.64 19.90
CA ALA A 77 8.20 -1.83 19.35
C ALA A 77 7.20 -2.93 18.97
N GLU A 78 6.09 -3.07 19.71
CA GLU A 78 5.02 -4.01 19.40
C GLU A 78 4.29 -3.67 18.07
N LEU A 79 4.43 -2.44 17.58
CA LEU A 79 3.81 -1.98 16.33
C LEU A 79 4.70 -2.20 15.09
N ALA A 80 5.96 -2.58 15.26
CA ALA A 80 6.87 -2.83 14.13
C ALA A 80 6.31 -3.80 13.08
N PRO A 81 5.68 -4.95 13.46
CA PRO A 81 5.09 -5.87 12.47
C PRO A 81 3.97 -5.27 11.63
N VAL A 82 3.22 -4.30 12.18
CA VAL A 82 2.18 -3.58 11.44
C VAL A 82 2.81 -2.65 10.41
N GLY A 83 3.89 -1.96 10.78
CA GLY A 83 4.69 -1.16 9.85
C GLY A 83 5.22 -2.01 8.69
N ASP A 84 5.81 -3.17 8.99
CA ASP A 84 6.32 -4.10 7.97
C ASP A 84 5.22 -4.56 7.01
N ALA A 85 4.03 -4.88 7.54
CA ALA A 85 2.89 -5.30 6.74
C ALA A 85 2.45 -4.23 5.72
N ILE A 86 2.42 -2.94 6.12
CA ILE A 86 2.03 -1.85 5.21
C ILE A 86 3.11 -1.66 4.13
N HIS A 87 4.40 -1.79 4.47
CA HIS A 87 5.49 -1.71 3.47
C HIS A 87 5.44 -2.86 2.46
N LEU A 88 5.12 -4.08 2.90
CA LEU A 88 4.96 -5.24 2.01
C LEU A 88 3.80 -5.02 1.02
N VAL A 89 2.70 -4.44 1.48
CA VAL A 89 1.57 -4.06 0.62
C VAL A 89 1.98 -3.03 -0.43
N LEU A 90 2.75 -2.00 -0.05
CA LEU A 90 3.26 -1.02 -1.01
C LEU A 90 4.17 -1.67 -2.07
N LEU A 91 5.06 -2.58 -1.65
CA LEU A 91 5.94 -3.30 -2.55
C LEU A 91 5.13 -4.09 -3.59
N GLU A 92 4.14 -4.86 -3.13
CA GLU A 92 3.27 -5.66 -4.00
C GLU A 92 2.52 -4.78 -5.01
N ILE A 93 1.92 -3.68 -4.57
CA ILE A 93 1.22 -2.73 -5.45
C ILE A 93 2.17 -2.12 -6.48
N THR A 94 3.39 -1.79 -6.08
CA THR A 94 4.42 -1.23 -6.97
C THR A 94 4.84 -2.25 -8.03
N GLU A 95 5.08 -3.50 -7.65
CA GLU A 95 5.42 -4.57 -8.58
C GLU A 95 4.28 -4.86 -9.58
N LEU A 96 3.04 -4.86 -9.11
CA LEU A 96 1.86 -4.99 -9.98
C LEU A 96 1.76 -3.82 -10.93
N GLY A 97 2.05 -2.60 -10.47
CA GLY A 97 2.10 -1.42 -11.32
C GLY A 97 3.13 -1.53 -12.44
N ILE A 98 4.35 -1.96 -12.13
CA ILE A 98 5.40 -2.20 -13.13
C ILE A 98 4.93 -3.20 -14.20
N LYS A 99 4.28 -4.31 -13.78
CA LYS A 99 3.74 -5.31 -14.71
C LYS A 99 2.67 -4.73 -15.63
N LEU A 100 1.73 -3.97 -15.07
CA LEU A 100 0.64 -3.33 -15.82
C LEU A 100 1.18 -2.31 -16.82
N TYR A 101 2.08 -1.43 -16.39
CA TYR A 101 2.73 -0.46 -17.27
C TYR A 101 3.52 -1.14 -18.40
N SER A 102 4.27 -2.19 -18.09
CA SER A 102 5.06 -2.95 -19.09
C SER A 102 4.17 -3.63 -20.13
N SER A 103 2.99 -4.13 -19.72
CA SER A 103 2.02 -4.75 -20.65
C SER A 103 1.40 -3.74 -21.63
N ARG A 104 1.28 -2.47 -21.21
CA ARG A 104 0.77 -1.40 -22.07
C ARG A 104 1.83 -0.88 -23.04
N THR A 105 3.08 -0.85 -22.63
CA THR A 105 4.15 -0.19 -23.39
C THR A 105 4.80 -1.03 -24.46
N GLU A 106 4.60 -2.36 -24.53
CA GLU A 106 5.24 -3.29 -25.49
C GLU A 106 6.55 -2.70 -26.02
N LEU A 107 7.60 -2.68 -25.19
CA LEU A 107 8.93 -2.41 -25.70
C LEU A 107 9.16 -3.43 -26.83
N PRO A 108 9.43 -2.99 -28.08
CA PRO A 108 9.57 -3.90 -29.19
C PRO A 108 10.62 -4.94 -28.83
N GLU A 109 10.31 -6.23 -29.01
CA GLU A 109 11.30 -7.28 -28.90
C GLU A 109 12.47 -6.91 -29.81
N VAL A 110 13.63 -6.66 -29.22
CA VAL A 110 14.85 -6.44 -29.96
C VAL A 110 15.22 -7.80 -30.54
N THR A 111 14.76 -8.06 -31.77
CA THR A 111 15.19 -9.17 -32.63
C THR A 111 16.64 -9.01 -33.05
#